data_AF-A0A090CYT1-F1
#
_entry.id   AF-A0A090CYT1-F1
#
_cell.length_a   1.000
_cell.length_b   1.000
_cell.length_c   1.000
_cell.angle_alpha   90.00
_cell.angle_beta   90.00
_cell.angle_gamma   90.00
#
_symmetry.space_group_name_H-M   'P 1'
#
loop_
_entity.id
_entity.type
_entity.pdbx_description
1 polymer ?
#
loop_
_entity_poly.entity_id
_entity_poly.type
_entity_poly.pdbx_seq_one_letter_code
_entity_poly.pdbx_strand_id
1 'polypeptide(L)'
;MNVSDITLKTGITPFSKEAEINQTHINDLPDEILLHIFSSLGLEALANSSLTCKRWNALSFDPFVIRNIFFKLMPQTAERYKNRGLDAKDKDFFLSSLKSNARIGSSKIQPLNRLLIKSVDRINCWQIVDGKVFGGSYDGTIRIWDIDSGEELQVLVGHTGIPS
;
A
#
# COMPACT_ATOMS: atom_id res chain seq x y z
N MET A 1 35.13 43.45 -69.61
CA MET A 1 36.24 43.29 -68.64
C MET A 1 35.88 42.16 -67.69
N ASN A 2 36.89 41.37 -67.35
CA ASN A 2 36.86 40.04 -66.75
C ASN A 2 37.31 40.13 -65.28
N VAL A 3 36.60 39.48 -64.35
CA VAL A 3 37.05 38.81 -63.10
C VAL A 3 35.82 37.97 -62.65
N SER A 4 35.73 36.65 -62.86
CA SER A 4 36.22 35.54 -62.01
C SER A 4 35.80 35.73 -60.52
N ASP A 5 35.22 34.80 -59.76
CA ASP A 5 35.41 33.36 -59.64
C ASP A 5 34.30 32.70 -58.78
N ILE A 6 33.92 31.48 -59.19
CA ILE A 6 33.75 30.25 -58.39
C ILE A 6 32.84 30.29 -57.13
N THR A 7 31.70 29.59 -57.20
CA THR A 7 31.16 28.87 -56.03
C THR A 7 30.58 27.52 -56.44
N LEU A 8 30.94 26.52 -55.65
CA LEU A 8 30.94 25.09 -55.94
C LEU A 8 29.52 24.50 -55.99
N LYS A 9 29.31 23.58 -56.95
CA LYS A 9 28.23 22.58 -56.92
C LYS A 9 28.34 21.78 -55.62
N THR A 10 27.57 22.15 -54.59
CA THR A 10 27.28 21.27 -53.47
C THR A 10 25.87 20.75 -53.66
N GLY A 11 25.78 19.45 -53.97
CA GLY A 11 24.53 18.71 -54.07
C GLY A 11 23.92 18.56 -52.68
N ILE A 12 23.17 19.56 -52.25
CA ILE A 12 22.25 19.44 -51.11
C ILE A 12 20.86 19.45 -51.69
N THR A 13 20.32 18.27 -51.98
CA THR A 13 18.87 18.08 -52.02
C THR A 13 18.33 18.53 -50.66
N PRO A 14 17.26 19.35 -50.60
CA PRO A 14 16.68 19.73 -49.33
C PRO A 14 16.27 18.45 -48.60
N PHE A 15 16.74 18.34 -47.37
CA PHE A 15 16.49 17.22 -46.46
C PHE A 15 15.00 16.90 -46.47
N SER A 16 14.65 15.79 -47.12
CA SER A 16 13.30 15.31 -47.22
C SER A 16 12.85 14.76 -45.88
N LYS A 17 11.70 15.26 -45.42
CA LYS A 17 10.85 14.72 -44.34
C LYS A 17 11.54 14.66 -42.98
N GLU A 18 11.20 15.63 -42.14
CA GLU A 18 11.07 15.41 -40.70
C GLU A 18 10.37 14.07 -40.51
N ALA A 19 11.10 13.09 -39.96
CA ALA A 19 10.49 11.88 -39.47
C ALA A 19 9.47 12.32 -38.43
N GLU A 20 8.18 12.22 -38.75
CA GLU A 20 7.11 12.30 -37.77
C GLU A 20 7.52 11.35 -36.65
N ILE A 21 7.96 11.92 -35.53
CA ILE A 21 8.13 11.18 -34.29
C ILE A 21 6.70 10.77 -33.95
N ASN A 22 6.32 9.58 -34.42
CA ASN A 22 5.08 8.92 -34.02
C ASN A 22 5.16 8.82 -32.51
N GLN A 23 4.57 9.79 -31.80
CA GLN A 23 4.48 9.79 -30.35
C GLN A 23 3.66 8.56 -30.02
N THR A 24 4.35 7.46 -29.68
CA THR A 24 3.68 6.26 -29.17
C THR A 24 2.89 6.70 -27.96
N HIS A 25 1.56 6.73 -28.11
CA HIS A 25 0.72 7.18 -27.02
C HIS A 25 0.84 6.13 -25.93
N ILE A 26 0.91 6.53 -24.66
CA ILE A 26 1.08 5.59 -23.54
C ILE A 26 0.01 4.48 -23.50
N ASN A 27 -1.15 4.75 -24.11
CA ASN A 27 -2.25 3.80 -24.25
C ASN A 27 -2.02 2.73 -25.33
N ASP A 28 -1.03 2.89 -26.20
CA ASP A 28 -0.71 1.91 -27.25
C ASP A 28 0.27 0.84 -26.74
N LEU A 29 0.80 1.02 -25.54
CA LEU A 29 1.71 0.05 -24.90
C LEU A 29 0.95 -1.23 -24.50
N PRO A 30 1.60 -2.40 -24.55
CA PRO A 30 1.08 -3.64 -23.97
C PRO A 30 0.85 -3.53 -22.46
N ASP A 31 -0.08 -4.34 -21.94
CA ASP A 31 -0.43 -4.34 -20.52
C ASP A 31 0.77 -4.69 -19.64
N GLU A 32 1.66 -5.59 -20.06
CA GLU A 32 2.84 -6.00 -19.31
C GLU A 32 3.78 -4.82 -19.03
N ILE A 33 3.93 -3.94 -20.02
CA ILE A 33 4.78 -2.74 -19.90
C ILE A 33 4.13 -1.73 -18.94
N LEU A 34 2.82 -1.54 -19.05
CA LEU A 34 2.07 -0.67 -18.14
C LEU A 34 2.10 -1.19 -16.70
N LEU A 35 2.00 -2.50 -16.48
CA LEU A 35 2.14 -3.13 -15.16
C LEU A 35 3.52 -2.86 -14.55
N HIS A 36 4.59 -2.96 -15.34
CA HIS A 36 5.93 -2.61 -14.89
C HIS A 36 6.05 -1.13 -14.52
N ILE A 37 5.52 -0.23 -15.36
CA ILE A 37 5.50 1.21 -15.06
C ILE A 37 4.73 1.46 -13.77
N PHE A 38 3.53 0.92 -13.62
CA PHE A 38 2.69 1.11 -12.43
C PHE A 38 3.35 0.56 -11.17
N SER A 39 4.07 -0.56 -11.25
CA SER A 39 4.81 -1.11 -10.11
C SER A 39 5.95 -0.20 -9.60
N SER A 40 6.42 0.73 -10.43
CA SER A 40 7.44 1.71 -10.05
C SER A 40 6.88 2.94 -9.34
N LEU A 41 5.59 3.23 -9.52
CA LEU A 41 4.90 4.41 -8.99
C LEU A 41 4.70 4.35 -7.46
N GLY A 42 4.54 5.52 -6.86
CA GLY A 42 4.05 5.66 -5.48
C GLY A 42 2.53 5.54 -5.38
N LEU A 43 1.99 5.38 -4.17
CA LEU A 43 0.55 5.17 -3.94
C LEU A 43 -0.32 6.31 -4.47
N GLU A 44 0.11 7.56 -4.31
CA GLU A 44 -0.64 8.73 -4.76
C GLU A 44 -0.68 8.82 -6.29
N ALA A 45 0.47 8.64 -6.94
CA ALA A 45 0.57 8.62 -8.40
C ALA A 45 -0.24 7.45 -8.99
N LEU A 46 -0.20 6.28 -8.36
CA LEU A 46 -1.01 5.13 -8.77
C LEU A 46 -2.51 5.41 -8.60
N ALA A 47 -2.92 6.02 -7.49
CA ALA A 47 -4.31 6.39 -7.25
C ALA A 47 -4.82 7.37 -8.31
N ASN A 48 -4.04 8.41 -8.62
CA ASN A 48 -4.37 9.37 -9.69
C ASN A 48 -4.43 8.69 -11.05
N SER A 49 -3.48 7.79 -11.35
CA SER A 49 -3.47 7.02 -12.60
C SER A 49 -4.71 6.13 -12.76
N SER A 50 -5.24 5.58 -11.66
CA SER A 50 -6.44 4.73 -11.68
C SER A 50 -7.72 5.49 -12.05
N LEU A 51 -7.71 6.83 -12.00
CA LEU A 51 -8.85 7.69 -12.30
C LEU A 51 -8.94 8.10 -13.78
N THR A 52 -7.92 7.79 -14.60
CA THR A 52 -7.84 8.29 -15.97
C THR A 52 -8.80 7.57 -16.93
N CYS A 53 -8.83 6.24 -16.88
CA CYS A 53 -9.67 5.41 -17.74
C CYS A 53 -9.90 4.01 -17.15
N LYS A 54 -10.85 3.25 -17.72
CA LYS A 54 -11.20 1.89 -17.28
C LYS A 54 -10.01 0.91 -17.33
N ARG A 55 -9.18 1.00 -18.37
CA ARG A 55 -8.01 0.12 -18.53
C ARG A 55 -6.97 0.39 -17.45
N TRP A 56 -6.64 1.66 -17.23
CA TRP A 56 -5.70 2.05 -16.18
C TRP A 56 -6.23 1.68 -14.81
N ASN A 57 -7.52 1.89 -14.55
CA ASN A 57 -8.16 1.45 -13.32
C ASN A 57 -7.95 -0.06 -13.07
N ALA A 58 -8.22 -0.91 -14.06
CA ALA A 58 -8.04 -2.35 -13.93
C ALA A 58 -6.58 -2.73 -13.63
N LEU A 59 -5.62 -2.16 -14.37
CA LEU A 59 -4.19 -2.43 -14.23
C LEU A 59 -3.60 -1.87 -12.93
N SER A 60 -4.07 -0.73 -12.43
CA SER A 60 -3.61 -0.14 -11.15
C SER A 60 -3.91 -1.05 -9.95
N PHE A 61 -4.99 -1.85 -10.04
CA PHE A 61 -5.34 -2.82 -9.02
C PHE A 61 -4.88 -4.24 -9.36
N ASP A 62 -4.04 -4.44 -10.36
CA ASP A 62 -3.55 -5.77 -10.71
C ASP A 62 -2.80 -6.43 -9.52
N PRO A 63 -2.99 -7.74 -9.24
CA PRO A 63 -2.32 -8.42 -8.14
C PRO A 63 -0.80 -8.25 -8.14
N PHE A 64 -0.16 -8.24 -9.32
CA PHE A 64 1.28 -8.04 -9.44
C PHE A 64 1.71 -6.65 -8.96
N VAL A 65 1.01 -5.60 -9.42
CA VAL A 65 1.29 -4.20 -9.05
C VAL A 65 1.09 -4.01 -7.55
N ILE A 66 -0.06 -4.44 -7.02
CA ILE A 66 -0.40 -4.30 -5.60
C ILE A 66 0.58 -5.05 -4.71
N ARG A 67 0.96 -6.28 -5.09
CA ARG A 67 1.96 -7.07 -4.36
C ARG A 67 3.32 -6.38 -4.35
N ASN A 68 3.83 -5.94 -5.50
CA ASN A 68 5.14 -5.28 -5.57
C ASN A 68 5.18 -3.99 -4.74
N ILE A 69 4.12 -3.19 -4.80
CA ILE A 69 4.02 -1.97 -3.99
C ILE A 69 3.98 -2.29 -2.50
N PHE A 70 3.26 -3.34 -2.10
CA PHE A 70 3.25 -3.81 -0.72
C PHE A 70 4.67 -4.17 -0.23
N PHE A 71 5.42 -4.97 -0.99
CA PHE A 71 6.79 -5.34 -0.63
C PHE A 71 7.73 -4.13 -0.58
N LYS A 72 7.53 -3.14 -1.45
CA LYS A 72 8.33 -1.91 -1.50
C LYS A 72 8.06 -0.99 -0.32
N LEU A 73 6.79 -0.83 0.08
CA LEU A 73 6.39 0.13 1.12
C LEU A 73 6.40 -0.47 2.53
N MET A 74 6.28 -1.78 2.67
CA MET A 74 6.16 -2.45 3.97
C MET A 74 7.10 -3.68 4.07
N PRO A 75 8.42 -3.49 4.05
CA PRO A 75 9.38 -4.61 4.01
C PRO A 75 9.34 -5.48 5.27
N GLN A 76 9.24 -4.90 6.47
CA GLN A 76 9.19 -5.66 7.73
C GLN A 76 7.91 -6.51 7.86
N THR A 77 6.78 -5.93 7.44
CA THR A 77 5.49 -6.61 7.39
C THR A 77 5.57 -7.77 6.39
N ALA A 78 6.09 -7.51 5.19
CA ALA A 78 6.30 -8.52 4.15
C ALA A 78 7.17 -9.71 4.60
N GLU A 79 8.20 -9.46 5.40
CA GLU A 79 9.10 -10.51 5.91
C GLU A 79 8.39 -11.49 6.84
N ARG A 80 7.50 -10.99 7.71
CA ARG A 80 6.62 -11.82 8.54
C ARG A 80 5.66 -12.69 7.70
N TYR A 81 5.30 -12.23 6.51
CA TYR A 81 4.34 -12.91 5.64
C TYR A 81 4.97 -13.87 4.63
N LYS A 82 6.25 -13.71 4.26
CA LYS A 82 6.98 -14.69 3.45
C LYS A 82 6.93 -16.10 4.06
N ASN A 83 6.90 -16.20 5.38
CA ASN A 83 6.89 -17.47 6.11
C ASN A 83 5.50 -18.11 6.26
N ARG A 84 4.42 -17.39 5.90
CA ARG A 84 3.02 -17.88 6.05
C ARG A 84 2.45 -18.54 4.79
N GLY A 85 3.20 -18.58 3.69
CA GLY A 85 2.74 -19.24 2.45
C GLY A 85 1.56 -18.55 1.75
N LEU A 86 1.38 -17.24 1.96
CA LEU A 86 0.34 -16.46 1.27
C LEU A 86 0.53 -16.53 -0.25
N ASP A 87 -0.49 -17.03 -0.95
CA ASP A 87 -0.50 -17.08 -2.41
C ASP A 87 -0.54 -15.65 -2.96
N ALA A 88 0.09 -15.43 -4.11
CA ALA A 88 0.06 -14.16 -4.83
C ALA A 88 -1.37 -13.73 -5.23
N LYS A 89 -2.35 -14.63 -5.08
CA LYS A 89 -3.77 -14.42 -5.37
C LYS A 89 -4.54 -13.68 -4.29
N ASP A 90 -4.02 -13.53 -3.08
CA ASP A 90 -4.70 -12.79 -2.01
C ASP A 90 -4.57 -11.27 -2.19
N LYS A 91 -5.02 -10.76 -3.35
CA LYS A 91 -5.04 -9.34 -3.70
C LYS A 91 -5.75 -8.51 -2.63
N ASP A 92 -6.81 -9.05 -2.03
CA ASP A 92 -7.58 -8.39 -0.98
C ASP A 92 -6.75 -8.13 0.28
N PHE A 93 -5.88 -9.08 0.64
CA PHE A 93 -4.99 -8.94 1.78
C PHE A 93 -3.98 -7.79 1.57
N PHE A 94 -3.27 -7.79 0.43
CA PHE A 94 -2.28 -6.77 0.13
C PHE A 94 -2.90 -5.39 0.01
N LEU A 95 -4.04 -5.29 -0.69
CA LEU A 95 -4.75 -4.04 -0.87
C LEU A 95 -5.30 -3.51 0.45
N SER A 96 -5.88 -4.36 1.30
CA SER A 96 -6.37 -3.98 2.62
C SER A 96 -5.25 -3.49 3.52
N SER A 97 -4.09 -4.16 3.49
CA SER A 97 -2.91 -3.75 4.25
C SER A 97 -2.37 -2.38 3.79
N LEU A 98 -2.26 -2.15 2.47
CA LEU A 98 -1.85 -0.86 1.92
C LEU A 98 -2.82 0.26 2.31
N LYS A 99 -4.13 0.00 2.23
CA LYS A 99 -5.17 0.94 2.66
C LYS A 99 -5.04 1.25 4.15
N SER A 100 -4.88 0.25 5.00
CA SER A 100 -4.71 0.44 6.45
C SER A 100 -3.46 1.26 6.77
N ASN A 101 -2.33 0.96 6.12
CA ASN A 101 -1.09 1.73 6.29
C ASN A 101 -1.26 3.19 5.85
N ALA A 102 -1.88 3.42 4.69
CA ALA A 102 -2.18 4.76 4.19
C ALA A 102 -3.15 5.52 5.12
N ARG A 103 -4.11 4.82 5.75
CA ARG A 103 -5.04 5.43 6.72
C ARG A 103 -4.32 5.88 7.99
N ILE A 104 -3.46 5.04 8.55
CA ILE A 104 -2.69 5.35 9.77
C ILE A 104 -1.75 6.54 9.53
N GLY A 105 -1.15 6.64 8.34
CA GLY A 105 -0.29 7.76 7.97
C GLY A 105 -1.02 9.03 7.55
N SER A 106 -2.36 9.00 7.44
CA SER A 106 -3.12 10.15 6.98
C SER A 106 -3.37 11.15 8.10
N SER A 107 -2.92 12.39 7.93
CA SER A 107 -3.24 13.49 8.85
C SER A 107 -4.72 13.90 8.83
N LYS A 108 -5.47 13.48 7.80
CA LYS A 108 -6.90 13.80 7.64
C LYS A 108 -7.81 12.83 8.40
N ILE A 109 -7.32 11.62 8.67
CA ILE A 109 -8.10 10.58 9.34
C ILE A 109 -7.79 10.66 10.82
N GLN A 110 -8.77 11.08 11.60
CA GLN A 110 -8.63 11.08 13.05
C GLN A 110 -8.91 9.68 13.58
N PRO A 111 -8.09 9.17 14.53
CA PRO A 111 -8.40 7.92 15.20
C PRO A 111 -9.75 8.05 15.91
N LEU A 112 -10.54 6.98 15.87
CA LEU A 112 -11.81 6.95 16.57
C LEU A 112 -11.52 6.92 18.08
N ASN A 113 -11.70 8.04 18.77
CA ASN A 113 -11.58 8.11 20.23
C ASN A 113 -12.85 7.53 20.87
N ARG A 114 -12.96 6.21 20.83
CA ARG A 114 -14.09 5.47 21.42
C ARG A 114 -13.59 4.64 22.60
N LEU A 115 -14.16 4.88 23.77
CA LEU A 115 -14.02 3.98 24.91
C LEU A 115 -14.86 2.73 24.62
N LEU A 116 -14.20 1.69 24.13
CA LEU A 116 -14.84 0.39 23.85
C LEU A 116 -14.85 -0.51 25.09
N ILE A 117 -13.73 -0.53 25.81
CA ILE A 117 -13.52 -1.43 26.93
C ILE A 117 -13.51 -0.60 28.21
N LYS A 118 -14.43 -0.91 29.12
CA LYS A 118 -14.46 -0.32 30.45
C LYS A 118 -13.91 -1.33 31.46
N SER A 119 -12.70 -1.08 31.93
CA SER A 119 -12.14 -1.81 33.06
C SER A 119 -12.57 -1.15 34.36
N VAL A 120 -12.84 -1.98 35.38
CA VAL A 120 -13.14 -1.52 36.74
C VAL A 120 -11.85 -1.08 37.46
N ASP A 121 -10.71 -1.69 37.10
CA ASP A 121 -9.42 -1.50 37.77
C ASP A 121 -8.29 -1.15 36.78
N ARG A 122 -7.12 -0.79 37.35
CA ARG A 122 -5.91 -0.47 36.59
C ARG A 122 -5.33 -1.72 35.91
N ILE A 123 -5.24 -1.67 34.58
CA ILE A 123 -4.58 -2.71 33.78
C ILE A 123 -3.08 -2.40 33.70
N ASN A 124 -2.24 -3.38 34.07
CA ASN A 124 -0.78 -3.24 34.03
C ASN A 124 -0.19 -3.71 32.71
N CYS A 125 -0.77 -4.75 32.14
CA CYS A 125 -0.33 -5.35 30.89
C CYS A 125 -1.54 -5.72 30.05
N TRP A 126 -1.36 -5.67 28.73
CA TRP A 126 -2.41 -6.06 27.80
C TRP A 126 -1.82 -6.74 26.56
N GLN A 127 -2.62 -7.60 25.94
CA GLN A 127 -2.28 -8.31 24.72
C GLN A 127 -3.52 -8.42 23.81
N ILE A 128 -3.32 -8.33 22.50
CA ILE A 128 -4.39 -8.52 21.51
C ILE A 128 -4.09 -9.77 20.69
N VAL A 129 -5.03 -10.71 20.66
CA VAL A 129 -4.94 -11.96 19.88
C VAL A 129 -6.33 -12.32 19.36
N ASP A 130 -6.43 -12.63 18.07
CA ASP A 130 -7.64 -13.15 17.43
C ASP A 130 -8.93 -12.37 17.75
N GLY A 131 -8.87 -11.04 17.64
CA GLY A 131 -10.02 -10.16 17.88
C GLY A 131 -10.37 -9.95 19.36
N LYS A 132 -9.54 -10.45 20.28
CA LYS A 132 -9.74 -10.31 21.73
C LYS A 132 -8.63 -9.51 22.37
N VAL A 133 -8.99 -8.76 23.40
CA VAL A 133 -8.06 -8.06 24.29
C VAL A 133 -7.97 -8.83 25.60
N PHE A 134 -6.75 -9.12 26.04
CA PHE A 134 -6.44 -9.70 27.33
C PHE A 134 -5.77 -8.63 28.17
N GLY A 135 -6.23 -8.39 29.40
CA GLY A 135 -5.65 -7.41 30.31
C GLY A 135 -5.39 -8.02 31.68
N GLY A 136 -4.16 -7.86 32.18
CA GLY A 136 -3.78 -8.28 33.52
C GLY A 136 -3.78 -7.11 34.50
N SER A 137 -4.43 -7.30 35.65
CA SER A 137 -4.51 -6.31 36.73
C SER A 137 -3.70 -6.76 37.96
N TYR A 138 -3.37 -5.82 38.86
CA TYR A 138 -2.68 -6.13 40.13
C TYR A 138 -3.58 -6.88 41.11
N ASP A 139 -4.90 -6.86 40.89
CA ASP A 139 -5.88 -7.61 41.66
C ASP A 139 -5.78 -9.13 41.50
N GLY A 140 -4.84 -9.62 40.66
CA GLY A 140 -4.66 -11.05 40.40
C GLY A 140 -5.61 -11.62 39.35
N THR A 141 -6.34 -10.75 38.63
CA THR A 141 -7.27 -11.14 37.58
C THR A 141 -6.72 -10.84 36.19
N ILE A 142 -7.08 -11.70 35.24
CA ILE A 142 -6.92 -11.45 33.81
C ILE A 142 -8.32 -11.33 33.22
N ARG A 143 -8.61 -10.22 32.57
CA ARG A 143 -9.90 -9.96 31.93
C ARG A 143 -9.77 -10.10 30.42
N ILE A 144 -10.81 -10.61 29.79
CA ILE A 144 -10.87 -10.85 28.35
C ILE A 144 -12.04 -10.04 27.79
N TRP A 145 -11.76 -9.23 26.77
CA TRP A 145 -12.78 -8.44 26.06
C TRP A 145 -12.79 -8.78 24.57
N ASP A 146 -13.97 -8.69 23.97
CA ASP A 146 -14.16 -8.75 22.53
C ASP A 146 -13.97 -7.35 21.90
N ILE A 147 -13.17 -7.24 20.84
CA ILE A 147 -12.84 -5.93 20.23
C ILE A 147 -14.04 -5.32 19.49
N ASP A 148 -14.86 -6.15 18.85
CA ASP A 148 -15.94 -5.67 17.99
C ASP A 148 -17.13 -5.14 18.79
N SER A 149 -17.53 -5.89 19.82
CA SER A 149 -18.62 -5.51 20.73
C SER A 149 -18.17 -4.59 21.88
N GLY A 150 -16.91 -4.72 22.32
CA GLY A 150 -16.39 -4.08 23.53
C GLY A 150 -16.81 -4.76 24.83
N GLU A 151 -17.50 -5.90 24.76
CA GLU A 151 -18.01 -6.61 25.94
C GLU A 151 -16.91 -7.41 26.67
N GLU A 152 -16.99 -7.47 28.00
CA GLU A 152 -16.16 -8.34 28.81
C GLU A 152 -16.68 -9.78 28.69
N LEU A 153 -15.91 -10.62 28.02
CA LEU A 153 -16.26 -12.02 27.78
C LEU A 153 -16.05 -12.87 29.03
N GLN A 154 -14.94 -12.64 29.74
CA GLN A 154 -14.56 -13.49 30.87
C GLN A 154 -13.56 -12.80 31.80
N VAL A 155 -13.65 -13.16 33.09
CA VAL A 155 -12.64 -12.86 34.11
C VAL A 155 -11.99 -14.16 34.57
N LEU A 156 -10.68 -14.28 34.39
CA LEU A 156 -9.85 -15.35 34.90
C LEU A 156 -9.30 -14.93 36.26
N VAL A 157 -9.69 -15.66 37.30
CA VAL A 157 -9.22 -15.48 38.68
C VAL A 157 -8.35 -16.67 39.02
N GLY A 158 -7.15 -16.43 39.55
CA GLY A 158 -6.25 -17.53 39.91
C GLY A 158 -4.84 -17.09 40.26
N HIS A 159 -4.41 -15.90 39.84
CA HIS A 159 -3.17 -15.32 40.33
C HIS A 159 -3.42 -14.77 41.73
N THR A 160 -3.26 -15.63 42.74
CA THR A 160 -3.16 -15.18 44.13
C THR A 160 -1.90 -14.33 44.24
N GLY A 161 -2.04 -13.00 44.16
CA GLY A 161 -0.97 -12.08 44.48
C GLY A 161 -0.38 -12.39 45.86
N ILE A 162 0.85 -11.94 46.11
CA ILE A 162 1.51 -12.09 47.42
C ILE A 162 0.52 -11.57 48.49
N PRO A 163 0.15 -12.39 49.49
CA PRO A 163 -0.73 -11.91 50.55
C PRO A 163 -0.06 -10.72 51.23
N SER A 164 -0.79 -9.61 51.31
CA SER A 164 -0.42 -8.39 52.03
C SER A 164 -0.22 -8.63 53.51
#